data_AF-A0A377ZNL8-F1
#
_entry.id   AF-A0A377ZNL8-F1
#
_cell.length_a   1.000
_cell.length_b   1.000
_cell.length_c   1.000
_cell.angle_alpha   90.00
_cell.angle_beta   90.00
_cell.angle_gamma   90.00
#
_symmetry.space_group_name_H-M   'P 1'
#
loop_
_entity.id
_entity.type
_entity.pdbx_description
1 polymer ?
#
loop_
_entity_poly.entity_id
_entity_poly.type
_entity_poly.pdbx_seq_one_letter_code
_entity_poly.pdbx_strand_id
1 'polypeptide(L)' 'MLMAIRLWRAKAFLTHGMPAAEVAIAVGLTDQSHLTRAFTLRYGITPVRYQKQVARR' A
#
# COMPACT_ATOMS: atom_id res chain seq x y z
N MET A 1 3.05 -4.04 16.20
CA MET A 1 1.62 -4.20 15.88
C MET A 1 1.07 -3.09 14.97
N LEU A 2 1.34 -1.80 15.25
CA LEU A 2 0.82 -0.66 14.47
C LEU A 2 1.14 -0.68 12.96
N MET A 3 2.37 -1.05 12.57
CA MET A 3 2.75 -1.10 11.15
C MET A 3 1.92 -2.13 10.37
N ALA A 4 1.61 -3.28 10.98
CA ALA A 4 0.77 -4.30 10.34
C ALA A 4 -0.65 -3.79 10.06
N ILE A 5 -1.23 -3.01 10.98
CA ILE A 5 -2.56 -2.39 10.81
C ILE A 5 -2.52 -1.36 9.68
N ARG A 6 -1.48 -0.52 9.65
CA ARG A 6 -1.29 0.49 8.59
C ARG A 6 -1.17 -0.16 7.21
N LEU A 7 -0.39 -1.24 7.09
CA LEU A 7 -0.24 -1.98 5.85
C LEU A 7 -1.51 -2.72 5.43
N TRP A 8 -2.29 -3.24 6.39
CA TRP A 8 -3.60 -3.81 6.11
C TRP A 8 -4.58 -2.78 5.55
N ARG A 9 -4.64 -1.56 6.12
CA ARG A 9 -5.43 -0.45 5.56
C ARG A 9 -4.92 0.01 4.20
N ALA A 10 -3.60 0.09 4.03
CA ALA A 10 -2.98 0.47 2.75
C ALA A 10 -3.39 -0.49 1.64
N LYS A 11 -3.42 -1.81 1.93
CA LYS A 11 -3.90 -2.81 0.99
C LYS A 11 -5.34 -2.53 0.54
N ALA A 12 -6.24 -2.22 1.47
CA ALA A 12 -7.64 -1.89 1.14
C ALA A 12 -7.75 -0.65 0.24
N PHE A 13 -7.04 0.44 0.55
CA PHE A 13 -7.04 1.64 -0.30
C PHE A 13 -6.46 1.38 -1.69
N LEU A 14 -5.39 0.59 -1.79
CA LEU A 14 -4.82 0.20 -3.08
C LEU A 14 -5.80 -0.63 -3.90
N THR A 15 -6.57 -1.53 -3.26
CA THR A 15 -7.66 -2.28 -3.91
C THR A 15 -8.73 -1.36 -4.48
N HIS A 16 -9.06 -0.27 -3.79
CA HIS A 16 -9.99 0.75 -4.28
C HIS A 16 -9.40 1.74 -5.28
N GLY A 17 -8.17 1.53 -5.76
CA GLY A 17 -7.58 2.37 -6.80
C GLY A 17 -6.92 3.67 -6.32
N MET A 18 -6.83 3.91 -5.01
CA MET A 18 -6.18 5.12 -4.48
C MET A 18 -4.68 5.16 -4.88
N PRO A 19 -4.14 6.30 -5.37
CA PRO A 19 -2.73 6.41 -5.75
C PRO A 19 -1.80 6.10 -4.57
N ALA A 20 -0.71 5.37 -4.83
CA ALA A 20 0.19 4.91 -3.77
C ALA A 20 0.82 6.03 -2.92
N ALA A 21 1.03 7.22 -3.50
CA ALA A 21 1.50 8.39 -2.77
C ALA A 21 0.46 8.89 -1.75
N GLU A 22 -0.80 8.98 -2.15
CA GLU A 22 -1.91 9.35 -1.27
C GLU A 22 -2.14 8.30 -0.19
N VAL A 23 -2.07 7.01 -0.55
CA VAL A 23 -2.18 5.90 0.41
C VAL A 23 -1.15 6.03 1.52
N ALA A 24 0.11 6.38 1.19
CA ALA A 24 1.16 6.51 2.18
C ALA A 24 0.78 7.55 3.25
N ILE A 25 0.34 8.74 2.83
CA ILE A 25 -0.10 9.81 3.74
C ILE A 25 -1.34 9.36 4.52
N ALA A 26 -2.32 8.74 3.86
CA ALA A 26 -3.58 8.30 4.46
C ALA A 26 -3.39 7.25 5.57
N VAL A 27 -2.35 6.41 5.47
CA VAL A 27 -2.00 5.43 6.53
C VAL A 27 -0.88 5.94 7.46
N GLY A 28 -0.53 7.22 7.34
CA GLY A 28 0.43 7.96 8.16
C GLY A 28 1.90 7.58 7.94
N LEU A 29 2.25 7.02 6.79
CA LEU A 29 3.64 6.82 6.37
C LEU A 29 4.18 8.10 5.75
N THR A 30 5.50 8.29 5.89
CA THR A 30 6.21 9.51 5.50
C THR A 30 6.04 9.85 4.03
N ASP A 31 6.14 8.83 3.16
CA ASP A 31 6.10 8.99 1.72
C ASP A 31 5.81 7.65 1.03
N GLN A 32 5.66 7.71 -0.30
CA GLN A 32 5.43 6.55 -1.15
C GLN A 32 6.56 5.51 -1.11
N SER A 33 7.81 5.94 -0.94
CA SER A 33 8.98 5.06 -0.89
C SER A 33 8.98 4.21 0.39
N HIS A 34 8.62 4.81 1.52
CA HIS A 34 8.41 4.12 2.79
C HIS A 34 7.27 3.10 2.67
N LEU A 35 6.13 3.49 2.09
CA LEU A 35 5.04 2.55 1.79
C LEU A 35 5.53 1.40 0.91
N THR A 36 6.26 1.70 -0.17
CA THR A 36 6.73 0.68 -1.11
C THR A 36 7.64 -0.33 -0.42
N ARG A 37 8.59 0.12 0.39
CA ARG A 37 9.50 -0.76 1.14
C ARG A 37 8.73 -1.63 2.13
N ALA A 38 7.89 -1.02 2.99
CA ALA A 38 7.16 -1.74 4.03
C ALA A 38 6.13 -2.72 3.46
N PHE A 39 5.40 -2.31 2.41
CA PHE A 39 4.40 -3.14 1.75
C PHE A 39 5.04 -4.32 1.02
N THR A 40 6.16 -4.09 0.32
CA THR A 40 6.90 -5.18 -0.37
C THR A 40 7.47 -6.18 0.64
N LEU A 41 8.03 -5.71 1.76
CA LEU A 41 8.50 -6.60 2.84
C LEU A 41 7.37 -7.46 3.43
N ARG A 42 6.16 -6.91 3.56
CA ARG A 42 5.02 -7.61 4.16
C ARG A 42 4.28 -8.55 3.19
N TYR A 43 4.13 -8.15 1.93
CA TYR A 43 3.26 -8.82 0.96
C TYR A 43 3.99 -9.38 -0.26
N GLY A 44 5.30 -9.16 -0.41
CA GLY A 44 6.11 -9.69 -1.51
C GLY A 44 5.86 -9.04 -2.88
N ILE A 45 5.11 -7.94 -2.93
CA ILE A 45 4.75 -7.23 -4.17
C ILE A 45 4.69 -5.73 -3.92
N THR A 46 5.02 -4.92 -4.92
CA THR A 46 4.93 -3.45 -4.79
C THR A 46 3.48 -2.97 -4.80
N PRO A 47 3.14 -1.85 -4.12
CA PRO A 47 1.78 -1.29 -4.08
C PRO A 47 1.15 -1.10 -5.46
N VAL A 48 1.91 -0.51 -6.40
CA VAL A 48 1.42 -0.23 -7.76
C VAL A 48 1.18 -1.51 -8.54
N ARG A 49 2.04 -2.53 -8.39
CA ARG A 49 1.84 -3.82 -9.07
C ARG A 49 0.64 -4.57 -8.47
N TYR A 50 0.47 -4.53 -7.16
CA TYR A 50 -0.70 -5.07 -6.48
C TYR A 50 -1.99 -4.43 -6.99
N GLN A 51 -2.05 -3.09 -7.02
CA GLN A 51 -3.19 -2.33 -7.52
C GLN A 51 -3.53 -2.68 -8.98
N LYS A 52 -2.53 -2.80 -9.86
CA LYS A 52 -2.74 -3.24 -11.24
C LYS A 52 -3.27 -4.67 -11.33
N GLN A 53 -2.86 -5.58 -10.45
CA GLN A 53 -3.35 -6.96 -10.44
C GLN A 53 -4.80 -7.06 -9.99
N VAL A 54 -5.20 -6.29 -8.98
CA VAL A 54 -6.58 -6.31 -8.48
C VAL A 54 -7.54 -5.53 -9.37
N ALA A 55 -7.09 -4.47 -10.06
CA ALA A 55 -7.91 -3.72 -11.02
C ALA A 55 -8.15 -4.48 -12.35
N ARG A 56 -7.38 -5.55 -12.61
CA ARG A 56 -7.54 -6.42 -13.78
C ARG A 56 -8.48 -7.61 -13.53
N ARG A 57 -8.96 -7.78 -12.30
CA ARG A 57 -9.95 -8.78 -11.92
C ARG A 57 -11.33 -8.14 -11.91
#